data_AF-A0A3A2ZQK8-F1
#
_entry.id   AF-A0A3A2ZQK8-F1
#
_cell.length_a   1.000
_cell.length_b   1.000
_cell.length_c   1.000
_cell.angle_alpha   90.00
_cell.angle_beta   90.00
_cell.angle_gamma   90.00
#
_symmetry.space_group_name_H-M   'P 1'
#
loop_
_entity.id
_entity.type
_entity.pdbx_description
1 polymer ?
#
loop_
_entity_poly.entity_id
_entity_poly.type
_entity_poly.pdbx_seq_one_letter_code
_entity_poly.pdbx_strand_id
1 'polypeptide(L)'
;MRRPSTEIRDIAPTERFTTYGNLHYPLEQTLVESFVKAAIDEESIIGHSAWGESLKSWVSLMTGYLEVDNDALDHCPDRQAVEWYSHNFGRIHETKFGPIDRRVSKRLGSGKETPIDIRGSPI
;
A
#
# COMPACT_ATOMS: atom_id res chain seq x y z
N MET A 1 36.79 10.31 26.83
CA MET A 1 36.38 9.11 26.07
C MET A 1 35.26 9.52 25.12
N ARG A 2 35.52 9.53 23.80
CA ARG A 2 34.54 9.85 22.75
C ARG A 2 33.76 8.57 22.44
N ARG A 3 32.43 8.58 22.55
CA ARG A 3 31.60 7.50 22.00
C ARG A 3 31.78 7.49 20.48
N PRO A 4 32.08 6.35 19.84
CA PRO A 4 32.02 6.29 18.39
C PRO A 4 30.55 6.44 17.99
N SER A 5 30.25 7.49 17.23
CA SER A 5 28.99 7.60 16.50
C SER A 5 29.00 6.49 15.47
N THR A 6 28.26 5.42 15.73
CA THR A 6 27.96 4.41 14.73
C THR A 6 27.18 5.14 13.64
N GLU A 7 27.87 5.49 12.54
CA GLU A 7 27.18 5.82 11.30
C GLU A 7 26.38 4.59 10.92
N ILE A 8 25.08 4.61 11.22
CA ILE A 8 24.13 3.72 10.58
C ILE A 8 24.11 4.20 9.13
N ARG A 9 24.99 3.62 8.32
CA ARG A 9 24.86 3.66 6.86
C ARG A 9 23.68 2.77 6.51
N ASP A 10 22.48 3.28 6.78
CA ASP A 10 21.28 2.81 6.11
C ASP A 10 21.39 3.24 4.65
N ILE A 11 22.11 2.42 3.89
CA ILE A 11 22.02 2.43 2.43
C ILE A 11 20.71 1.70 2.09
N ALA A 12 19.59 2.20 2.61
CA ALA A 12 18.31 1.93 1.97
C ALA A 12 18.42 2.62 0.61
N PRO A 13 18.19 1.91 -0.51
CA PRO A 13 18.29 2.52 -1.83
C PRO A 13 17.40 3.76 -1.83
N THR A 14 17.98 4.91 -2.19
CA THR A 14 17.23 6.17 -2.36
C THR A 14 16.14 6.03 -3.42
N GLU A 15 16.18 4.94 -4.18
CA GLU A 15 15.14 4.46 -5.10
C GLU A 15 13.85 4.01 -4.41
N ARG A 16 13.79 3.83 -3.08
CA ARG A 16 12.58 3.35 -2.38
C ARG A 16 11.75 4.45 -1.75
N PHE A 17 12.26 5.69 -1.70
CA PHE A 17 11.63 6.80 -1.00
C PHE A 17 11.70 8.09 -1.81
N THR A 18 10.58 8.82 -1.89
CA THR A 18 10.59 10.21 -2.36
C THR A 18 10.89 11.13 -1.18
N THR A 19 11.90 11.98 -1.34
CA THR A 19 12.32 12.91 -0.28
C THR A 19 11.77 14.30 -0.57
N TYR A 20 11.00 14.85 0.38
CA TYR A 20 10.51 16.23 0.33
C TYR A 20 11.03 17.00 1.55
N GLY A 21 12.05 17.83 1.33
CA GLY A 21 12.77 18.48 2.44
C GLY A 21 13.46 17.45 3.33
N ASN A 22 13.04 17.37 4.60
CA ASN A 22 13.53 16.42 5.60
C ASN A 22 12.58 15.21 5.82
N LEU A 23 11.54 15.07 4.99
CA LEU A 23 10.57 13.98 5.08
C LEU A 23 10.85 12.95 3.98
N HIS A 24 10.84 11.65 4.35
CA HIS A 24 11.04 10.54 3.43
C HIS A 24 9.73 9.74 3.32
N TYR A 25 9.10 9.80 2.14
CA TYR A 25 7.87 9.07 1.86
C TYR A 25 8.21 7.77 1.14
N PRO A 26 7.77 6.60 1.63
CA PRO A 26 7.97 5.36 0.91
C PRO A 26 7.26 5.43 -0.44
N LEU A 27 7.91 4.90 -1.46
CA LEU A 27 7.22 4.60 -2.72
C LEU A 27 6.09 3.61 -2.45
N GLU A 28 5.06 3.68 -3.28
CA GLU A 28 3.85 2.88 -3.19
C GLU A 28 4.12 1.40 -2.91
N GLN A 29 5.01 0.79 -3.71
CA GLN A 29 5.43 -0.60 -3.54
C GLN A 29 6.02 -0.86 -2.15
N THR A 30 6.95 -0.02 -1.69
CA THR A 30 7.61 -0.17 -0.38
C THR A 30 6.61 -0.08 0.77
N LEU A 31 5.64 0.83 0.66
CA LEU A 31 4.59 0.99 1.66
C LEU A 31 3.73 -0.27 1.73
N VAL A 32 3.19 -0.72 0.60
CA VAL A 32 2.30 -1.90 0.53
C VAL A 32 3.05 -3.16 0.97
N GLU A 33 4.29 -3.34 0.51
CA GLU A 33 5.14 -4.47 0.87
C GLU A 33 5.34 -4.56 2.39
N SER A 34 5.64 -3.42 3.05
CA SER A 34 5.89 -3.40 4.49
C SER A 34 4.67 -3.83 5.32
N PHE A 35 3.48 -3.37 4.92
CA PHE A 35 2.23 -3.74 5.60
C PHE A 35 1.84 -5.19 5.34
N VAL A 36 2.02 -5.67 4.11
CA VAL A 36 1.74 -7.07 3.76
C VAL A 36 2.65 -8.01 4.54
N LYS A 37 3.95 -7.73 4.62
CA LYS A 37 4.90 -8.53 5.40
C LYS A 37 4.54 -8.56 6.88
N ALA A 38 4.24 -7.40 7.46
CA ALA A 38 3.80 -7.33 8.84
C ALA A 38 2.51 -8.14 9.09
N ALA A 39 1.56 -8.12 8.15
CA ALA A 39 0.33 -8.90 8.26
C ALA A 39 0.59 -10.41 8.19
N ILE A 40 1.48 -10.85 7.31
CA ILE A 40 1.90 -12.25 7.17
C ILE A 40 2.61 -12.72 8.45
N ASP A 41 3.56 -11.92 8.96
CA ASP A 41 4.30 -12.26 10.17
C ASP A 41 3.34 -12.43 11.36
N GLU A 42 2.40 -11.50 11.53
CA GLU A 42 1.39 -11.55 12.59
C GLU A 42 0.46 -12.77 12.45
N GLU A 43 -0.04 -13.04 11.24
CA GLU A 43 -0.88 -14.20 10.94
C GLU A 43 -0.14 -15.53 11.18
N SER A 44 1.17 -15.57 10.92
CA SER A 44 2.00 -16.76 11.15
C SER A 44 2.23 -17.07 12.64
N ILE A 45 2.27 -16.05 13.50
CA ILE A 45 2.57 -16.21 14.93
C ILE A 45 1.28 -16.44 15.73
N ILE A 46 0.23 -15.67 15.45
CA ILE A 46 -0.99 -15.60 16.28
C ILE A 46 -2.23 -16.15 15.55
N GLY A 47 -2.16 -16.34 14.23
CA GLY A 47 -3.30 -16.74 13.40
C GLY A 47 -4.24 -15.56 13.15
N HIS A 48 -5.05 -15.22 14.16
CA HIS A 48 -5.97 -14.08 14.10
C HIS A 48 -5.73 -13.13 15.27
N SER A 49 -5.36 -11.90 14.96
CA SER A 49 -5.19 -10.84 15.95
C SER A 49 -5.84 -9.54 15.49
N ALA A 50 -6.23 -8.70 16.45
CA ALA A 50 -6.75 -7.37 16.16
C ALA A 50 -5.73 -6.50 15.41
N TRP A 51 -4.43 -6.73 15.64
CA TRP A 51 -3.35 -6.05 14.93
C TRP A 51 -3.26 -6.51 13.47
N GLY A 52 -3.33 -7.82 13.22
CA GLY A 52 -3.39 -8.39 11.88
C GLY A 52 -4.58 -7.83 11.09
N GLU A 53 -5.78 -7.82 11.67
CA GLU A 53 -6.96 -7.23 11.03
C GLU A 53 -6.81 -5.72 10.76
N SER A 54 -6.14 -5.00 11.66
CA SER A 54 -5.83 -3.58 11.45
C SER A 54 -4.89 -3.40 10.24
N LEU A 55 -3.84 -4.22 10.13
CA LEU A 55 -2.92 -4.19 9.00
C LEU A 55 -3.63 -4.53 7.67
N LYS A 56 -4.49 -5.56 7.65
CA LYS A 56 -5.31 -5.90 6.49
C LYS A 56 -6.22 -4.73 6.08
N SER A 57 -6.84 -4.07 7.06
CA SER A 57 -7.67 -2.88 6.84
C SER A 57 -6.87 -1.71 6.26
N TRP A 58 -5.64 -1.49 6.71
CA TRP A 58 -4.75 -0.47 6.13
C TRP A 58 -4.38 -0.79 4.69
N VAL A 59 -4.08 -2.05 4.35
CA VAL A 59 -3.84 -2.46 2.96
C VAL A 59 -5.09 -2.23 2.11
N SER A 60 -6.27 -2.57 2.61
CA SER A 60 -7.55 -2.28 1.92
C SER A 60 -7.75 -0.77 1.69
N LEU A 61 -7.38 0.07 2.66
CA LEU A 61 -7.42 1.52 2.51
C LEU A 61 -6.41 1.99 1.48
N MET A 62 -5.22 1.42 1.39
CA MET A 62 -4.26 1.78 0.35
C MET A 62 -4.82 1.45 -1.05
N THR A 63 -5.39 0.26 -1.23
CA THR A 63 -5.99 -0.13 -2.52
C THR A 63 -7.20 0.72 -2.91
N GLY A 64 -8.03 1.11 -1.94
CA GLY A 64 -9.25 1.87 -2.22
C GLY A 64 -9.04 3.39 -2.22
N TYR A 65 -8.24 3.92 -1.30
CA TYR A 65 -8.08 5.36 -1.06
C TYR A 65 -6.88 5.96 -1.78
N LEU A 66 -5.76 5.24 -1.81
CA LEU A 66 -4.55 5.68 -2.52
C LEU A 66 -4.52 5.16 -3.96
N GLU A 67 -5.58 4.48 -4.41
CA GLU A 67 -5.71 3.91 -5.75
C GLU A 67 -4.56 2.96 -6.11
N VAL A 68 -3.97 2.28 -5.13
CA VAL A 68 -2.89 1.30 -5.36
C VAL A 68 -3.37 0.21 -6.32
N ASP A 69 -2.61 0.00 -7.38
CA ASP A 69 -2.94 -0.96 -8.43
C ASP A 69 -2.87 -2.41 -7.92
N ASN A 70 -3.65 -3.29 -8.55
CA ASN A 70 -3.70 -4.72 -8.17
C ASN A 70 -2.38 -5.47 -8.41
N ASP A 71 -1.43 -4.85 -9.11
CA ASP A 71 -0.11 -5.38 -9.47
C ASP A 71 1.04 -4.61 -8.80
N ALA A 72 0.73 -3.75 -7.82
CA ALA A 72 1.72 -2.97 -7.09
C ALA A 72 2.86 -3.82 -6.47
N LEU A 73 2.61 -5.10 -6.19
CA LEU A 73 3.61 -6.03 -5.69
C LEU A 73 4.14 -7.04 -6.73
N ASP A 74 3.75 -6.99 -8.01
CA ASP A 74 4.19 -7.97 -9.02
C ASP A 74 5.73 -8.04 -9.16
N HIS A 75 6.42 -6.92 -8.92
CA HIS A 75 7.88 -6.81 -8.97
C HIS A 75 8.57 -7.02 -7.62
N CYS A 76 7.81 -7.36 -6.56
CA CYS A 76 8.37 -7.61 -5.24
C CYS A 76 9.19 -8.92 -5.26
N PRO A 77 10.42 -8.93 -4.70
CA PRO A 77 11.23 -10.15 -4.64
C PRO A 77 10.64 -11.20 -3.69
N ASP A 78 9.79 -10.79 -2.75
CA ASP A 78 9.16 -11.67 -1.78
C ASP A 78 7.88 -12.30 -2.34
N ARG A 79 8.00 -13.55 -2.80
CA ARG A 79 6.89 -14.31 -3.39
C ARG A 79 5.73 -14.51 -2.42
N GLN A 80 5.99 -14.62 -1.12
CA GLN A 80 4.94 -14.82 -0.12
C GLN A 80 4.08 -13.55 -0.01
N ALA A 81 4.72 -12.38 -0.03
CA ALA A 81 4.04 -11.10 -0.05
C ALA A 81 3.19 -10.92 -1.33
N VAL A 82 3.73 -11.30 -2.50
CA VAL A 82 2.99 -11.23 -3.78
C VAL A 82 1.75 -12.12 -3.76
N GLU A 83 1.90 -13.38 -3.34
CA GLU A 83 0.80 -14.34 -3.30
C GLU A 83 -0.28 -13.90 -2.32
N TRP A 84 0.13 -13.52 -1.10
CA TRP A 84 -0.79 -13.05 -0.08
C TRP A 84 -1.56 -11.80 -0.55
N TYR A 85 -0.88 -10.83 -1.14
CA TYR A 85 -1.53 -9.62 -1.64
C TYR A 85 -2.48 -9.92 -2.80
N SER A 86 -2.05 -10.74 -3.77
CA SER A 86 -2.88 -11.14 -4.90
C SER A 86 -4.18 -11.83 -4.46
N HIS A 87 -4.11 -12.70 -3.45
CA HIS A 87 -5.25 -13.42 -2.90
C HIS A 87 -6.21 -12.53 -2.10
N ASN A 88 -5.69 -11.55 -1.35
CA ASN A 88 -6.50 -10.71 -0.46
C ASN A 88 -7.00 -9.41 -1.13
N PHE A 89 -6.20 -8.78 -1.99
CA PHE A 89 -6.49 -7.44 -2.54
C PHE A 89 -6.13 -7.26 -4.03
N GLY A 90 -5.38 -8.20 -4.63
CA GLY A 90 -4.93 -8.11 -6.02
C GLY A 90 -5.77 -8.94 -7.00
N ARG A 91 -5.12 -9.42 -8.07
CA ARG A 91 -5.80 -10.04 -9.23
C ARG A 91 -6.65 -11.27 -8.88
N ILE A 92 -6.18 -12.14 -7.97
CA ILE A 92 -6.93 -13.34 -7.57
C ILE A 92 -8.21 -12.94 -6.81
N HIS A 93 -8.11 -11.96 -5.91
CA HIS A 93 -9.26 -11.41 -5.21
C HIS A 93 -10.29 -10.86 -6.20
N GLU A 94 -9.86 -10.02 -7.14
CA GLU A 94 -10.78 -9.40 -8.10
C GLU A 94 -11.42 -10.40 -9.06
N THR A 95 -10.70 -11.45 -9.44
CA THR A 95 -11.26 -12.54 -10.26
C THR A 95 -12.39 -13.26 -9.52
N LYS A 96 -12.29 -13.39 -8.19
CA LYS A 96 -13.26 -14.11 -7.36
C LYS A 96 -14.44 -13.24 -6.92
N PHE A 97 -14.20 -11.98 -6.60
CA PHE A 97 -15.18 -11.10 -5.96
C PHE A 97 -15.62 -9.92 -6.83
N GLY A 98 -15.01 -9.75 -8.01
CA GLY A 98 -15.20 -8.59 -8.88
C GLY A 98 -14.14 -7.51 -8.62
N PRO A 99 -14.02 -6.53 -9.54
CA PRO A 99 -13.05 -5.45 -9.41
C PRO A 99 -13.30 -4.64 -8.14
N ILE A 100 -12.23 -4.32 -7.41
CA ILE A 100 -12.32 -3.42 -6.26
C ILE A 100 -12.62 -2.02 -6.79
N ASP A 101 -13.65 -1.38 -6.26
CA ASP A 101 -13.92 0.03 -6.57
C ASP A 101 -12.84 0.91 -5.92
N ARG A 102 -11.82 1.23 -6.70
CA ARG A 102 -10.72 2.12 -6.31
C ARG A 102 -11.11 3.59 -6.41
N ARG A 103 -12.28 3.92 -6.97
CA ARG A 103 -12.71 5.33 -7.07
C ARG A 103 -13.17 5.80 -5.69
N VAL A 104 -12.35 6.61 -5.03
CA VAL A 104 -12.88 7.54 -4.02
C VAL A 104 -13.59 8.67 -4.75
N SER A 105 -14.74 8.37 -5.36
CA SER A 105 -15.71 9.44 -5.55
C SER A 105 -16.19 9.79 -4.14
N LYS A 106 -15.53 10.78 -3.50
CA LYS A 106 -16.36 11.73 -2.78
C LYS A 106 -17.46 12.07 -3.77
N ARG A 107 -18.70 11.94 -3.36
CA ARG A 107 -19.79 12.59 -4.08
C ARG A 107 -19.50 14.10 -4.02
N LEU A 108 -18.59 14.58 -4.87
CA LEU A 108 -18.77 15.84 -5.55
C LEU A 108 -20.23 15.75 -6.00
N GLY A 109 -21.03 16.73 -5.60
CA GLY A 109 -22.45 16.74 -5.91
C GLY A 109 -22.68 16.34 -7.37
N SER A 110 -23.86 15.74 -7.64
CA SER A 110 -24.39 15.36 -8.96
C SER A 110 -23.52 15.85 -10.13
N GLY A 111 -23.01 14.95 -10.99
CA GLY A 111 -22.14 15.27 -12.14
C GLY A 111 -22.65 16.34 -13.13
N LYS A 112 -23.79 16.97 -12.84
CA LYS A 112 -24.19 18.29 -13.34
C LYS A 112 -23.33 19.45 -12.84
N GLU A 113 -22.67 19.34 -11.68
CA GLU A 113 -22.00 20.47 -11.01
C GLU A 113 -20.51 20.58 -11.33
N THR A 114 -19.83 19.45 -11.63
CA THR A 114 -18.41 19.45 -12.01
C THR A 114 -18.13 18.34 -13.03
N PRO A 115 -17.75 18.67 -14.29
CA PRO A 115 -17.43 17.70 -15.34
C PRO A 115 -15.97 17.19 -15.20
N ILE A 116 -15.50 17.05 -13.97
CA ILE A 116 -14.10 16.84 -13.66
C ILE A 116 -13.99 15.88 -12.47
N ASP A 117 -13.10 14.88 -12.55
CA ASP A 117 -12.78 14.00 -11.44
C ASP A 117 -11.90 14.71 -10.38
N ILE A 118 -11.66 14.05 -9.24
CA ILE A 118 -10.85 14.58 -8.14
C ILE A 118 -9.37 14.84 -8.50
N ARG A 119 -8.91 14.34 -9.66
CA ARG A 119 -7.56 14.56 -10.22
C ARG A 119 -7.55 15.71 -11.23
N GLY A 120 -8.69 16.38 -11.45
CA GLY A 120 -8.80 17.45 -12.44
C GLY A 120 -8.95 16.94 -13.87
N SER A 121 -9.21 15.64 -14.07
CA SER A 121 -9.41 15.06 -15.39
C SER A 121 -10.88 15.18 -15.83
N PRO A 122 -11.17 15.52 -17.10
CA PRO A 122 -12.55 15.55 -17.60
C PRO A 122 -13.24 14.19 -17.47
N ILE A 123 -14.53 14.19 -17.14
CA ILE A 123 -15.40 13.00 -17.12
C ILE A 123 -16.01 12.78 -18.51
#